data_AF-A0A1M5CMM8-F1
#
_entry.id   AF-A0A1M5CMM8-F1
#
_cell.length_a   1.000
_cell.length_b   1.000
_cell.length_c   1.000
_cell.angle_alpha   90.00
_cell.angle_beta   90.00
_cell.angle_gamma   90.00
#
_symmetry.space_group_name_H-M   'P 1'
#
loop_
_entity.id
_entity.type
_entity.pdbx_description
1 polymer ?
#
loop_
_entity_poly.entity_id
_entity_poly.type
_entity_poly.pdbx_seq_one_letter_code
_entity_poly.pdbx_strand_id
1 'polypeptide(L)'
;MKAKLLLVFVCLLMACEKHEEGPQPITKSVLGIEQITINNINYPISEGFMIENCKPLITTGSFNSSTKLELNYAWNALAEDLTSVSITSTKGQVEVNWTENTTSKTCTVRVYTENPKAEIKYTITALIKK
;
A
#
# COMPACT_ATOMS: atom_id res chain seq x y z
N MET A 1 31.81 59.89 32.69
CA MET A 1 32.04 59.11 31.45
C MET A 1 31.75 57.65 31.77
N LYS A 2 30.55 57.13 31.52
CA LYS A 2 30.03 56.60 30.24
C LYS A 2 30.99 55.63 29.55
N ALA A 3 30.82 54.33 29.85
CA ALA A 3 30.73 53.26 28.85
C ALA A 3 30.37 51.93 29.56
N LYS A 4 29.09 51.55 29.54
CA LYS A 4 28.66 50.17 29.79
C LYS A 4 28.84 49.42 28.47
N LEU A 5 29.77 48.46 28.41
CA LEU A 5 29.86 47.51 27.30
C LEU A 5 29.12 46.25 27.71
N LEU A 6 27.89 46.10 27.23
CA LEU A 6 27.17 44.84 27.26
C LEU A 6 26.45 44.71 25.92
N LEU A 7 27.13 44.15 24.92
CA LEU A 7 26.50 43.77 23.65
C LEU A 7 26.16 42.27 23.74
N VAL A 8 24.97 41.99 24.23
CA VAL A 8 24.36 40.66 24.17
C VAL A 8 23.85 40.48 22.74
N PHE A 9 24.59 39.72 21.93
CA PHE A 9 24.16 39.34 20.59
C PHE A 9 23.28 38.09 20.69
N VAL A 10 22.00 38.30 21.01
CA VAL A 10 20.97 37.26 20.91
C VAL A 10 20.46 37.26 19.46
N CYS A 11 21.10 36.48 18.61
CA CYS A 11 20.48 36.00 17.38
C CYS A 11 19.74 34.70 17.71
N LEU A 12 18.57 34.82 18.36
CA LEU A 12 17.56 33.78 18.30
C LEU A 12 16.98 33.84 16.88
N LEU A 13 17.67 33.19 15.95
CA LEU A 13 17.06 32.71 14.72
C LEU A 13 15.94 31.76 15.15
N MET A 14 14.71 32.28 15.27
CA MET A 14 13.54 31.46 15.07
C MET A 14 13.55 31.03 13.60
N ALA A 15 14.40 30.06 13.29
CA ALA A 15 14.11 29.13 12.24
C ALA A 15 12.84 28.43 12.70
N CYS A 16 11.70 28.91 12.21
CA CYS A 16 10.51 28.12 12.11
C CYS A 16 10.88 27.02 11.11
N GLU A 17 11.59 25.99 11.57
CA GLU A 17 11.72 24.75 10.85
C GLU A 17 10.31 24.22 10.77
N LYS A 18 9.63 24.56 9.67
CA LYS A 18 8.49 23.81 9.21
C LYS A 18 9.06 22.40 9.03
N HIS A 19 8.92 21.59 10.06
CA HIS A 19 9.30 20.20 10.06
C HIS A 19 8.37 19.59 9.01
N GLU A 20 8.83 19.55 7.77
CA GLU A 20 8.19 18.72 6.77
C GLU A 20 8.35 17.32 7.30
N GLU A 21 7.30 16.82 7.97
CA GLU A 21 7.21 15.40 8.31
C GLU A 21 7.51 14.65 7.02
N GLY A 22 8.66 13.98 6.99
CA GLY A 22 9.02 13.14 5.87
C GLY A 22 7.90 12.15 5.58
N PRO A 23 7.86 11.57 4.37
CA PRO A 23 6.80 10.66 3.97
C PRO A 23 6.57 9.59 5.05
N GLN A 24 5.35 9.54 5.59
CA GLN A 24 5.01 8.58 6.63
C GLN A 24 5.11 7.15 6.07
N PRO A 25 5.73 6.21 6.80
CA PRO A 25 5.85 4.85 6.34
C PRO A 25 4.46 4.21 6.19
N ILE A 26 4.29 3.40 5.16
CA ILE A 26 3.05 2.67 4.93
C ILE A 26 2.81 1.69 6.08
N THR A 27 1.65 1.80 6.71
CA THR A 27 1.19 0.88 7.74
C THR A 27 -0.28 0.54 7.50
N LYS A 28 -0.73 -0.60 8.02
CA LYS A 28 -2.13 -1.02 7.87
C LYS A 28 -3.09 -0.01 8.48
N SER A 29 -2.66 0.71 9.52
CA SER A 29 -3.46 1.74 10.17
C SER A 29 -3.59 3.02 9.33
N VAL A 30 -2.63 3.34 8.46
CA VAL A 30 -2.72 4.46 7.50
C VAL A 30 -3.77 4.15 6.44
N LEU A 31 -3.67 2.98 5.81
CA LEU A 31 -4.57 2.57 4.72
C LEU A 31 -5.88 1.96 5.23
N GLY A 32 -6.00 1.63 6.52
CA GLY A 32 -7.19 1.02 7.11
C GLY A 32 -7.57 -0.34 6.52
N ILE A 33 -6.59 -1.14 6.06
CA ILE A 33 -6.83 -2.42 5.37
C ILE A 33 -7.08 -3.53 6.38
N GLU A 34 -8.22 -4.21 6.24
CA GLU A 34 -8.67 -5.25 7.18
C GLU A 34 -8.49 -6.65 6.59
N GLN A 35 -9.04 -6.89 5.41
CA GLN A 35 -9.06 -8.19 4.73
C GLN A 35 -9.16 -8.03 3.22
N ILE A 36 -8.73 -9.05 2.48
CA ILE A 36 -9.03 -9.22 1.07
C ILE A 36 -10.01 -10.36 0.89
N THR A 37 -11.00 -10.20 0.03
CA THR A 37 -11.95 -11.25 -0.31
C THR A 37 -11.62 -11.76 -1.71
N ILE A 38 -11.34 -13.05 -1.87
CA ILE A 38 -11.10 -13.69 -3.17
C ILE A 38 -12.10 -14.83 -3.30
N ASN A 39 -12.85 -14.88 -4.41
CA ASN A 39 -13.90 -15.88 -4.63
C ASN A 39 -14.88 -16.03 -3.46
N ASN A 40 -15.28 -14.90 -2.87
CA ASN A 40 -16.17 -14.82 -1.70
C ASN A 40 -15.58 -15.43 -0.40
N ILE A 41 -14.28 -15.69 -0.35
CA ILE A 41 -13.58 -16.12 0.87
C ILE A 41 -12.74 -14.96 1.39
N ASN A 42 -12.91 -14.64 2.67
CA ASN A 42 -12.14 -13.60 3.34
C ASN A 42 -10.79 -14.16 3.77
N TYR A 43 -9.72 -13.49 3.36
CA TYR A 43 -8.35 -13.81 3.73
C TYR A 43 -7.78 -12.68 4.58
N PRO A 44 -7.14 -13.03 5.72
CA PRO A 44 -6.49 -12.04 6.55
C PRO A 44 -5.26 -11.47 5.83
N ILE A 45 -4.96 -10.22 6.15
CA ILE A 45 -3.75 -9.53 5.70
C ILE A 45 -2.76 -9.51 6.87
N SER A 46 -1.53 -9.95 6.66
CA SER A 46 -0.46 -9.90 7.67
C SER A 46 0.02 -8.47 7.91
N GLU A 47 0.84 -8.23 8.95
CA GLU A 47 1.47 -6.92 9.19
C GLU A 47 2.33 -6.45 8.00
N GLY A 48 2.94 -7.38 7.27
CA GLY A 48 3.68 -7.09 6.03
C GLY A 48 2.79 -6.93 4.79
N PHE A 49 1.48 -6.76 5.00
CA PHE A 49 0.44 -6.67 3.98
C PHE A 49 0.25 -7.92 3.11
N MET A 50 0.88 -9.03 3.44
CA MET A 50 0.75 -10.26 2.68
C MET A 50 -0.63 -10.89 2.89
N ILE A 51 -1.19 -11.46 1.83
CA ILE A 51 -2.42 -12.26 1.91
C ILE A 51 -2.06 -13.62 2.49
N GLU A 52 -2.61 -13.94 3.66
CA GLU A 52 -2.29 -15.19 4.36
C GLU A 52 -3.28 -16.31 4.04
N ASN A 53 -2.80 -17.55 4.05
CA ASN A 53 -3.60 -18.77 3.95
C ASN A 53 -4.48 -18.89 2.69
N CYS A 54 -4.19 -18.11 1.65
CA CYS A 54 -4.87 -18.19 0.37
C CYS A 54 -4.16 -19.21 -0.53
N LYS A 55 -4.57 -20.47 -0.51
CA LYS A 55 -4.24 -21.42 -1.58
C LYS A 55 -5.31 -21.27 -2.67
N PRO A 56 -4.96 -21.14 -3.95
CA PRO A 56 -3.69 -21.47 -4.63
C PRO A 56 -2.74 -20.27 -4.89
N LEU A 57 -2.83 -19.19 -4.10
CA LEU A 57 -2.04 -17.98 -4.32
C LEU A 57 -0.55 -18.20 -3.99
N ILE A 58 0.34 -17.70 -4.84
CA ILE A 58 1.80 -17.77 -4.68
C ILE A 58 2.39 -16.37 -4.91
N THR A 59 3.20 -15.88 -3.98
CA THR A 59 3.92 -14.60 -4.16
C THR A 59 4.98 -14.73 -5.25
N THR A 60 4.97 -13.83 -6.24
CA THR A 60 5.92 -13.81 -7.36
C THR A 60 6.86 -12.62 -7.34
N GLY A 61 6.55 -11.59 -6.55
CA GLY A 61 7.45 -10.45 -6.36
C GLY A 61 6.85 -9.36 -5.51
N SER A 62 7.69 -8.39 -5.16
CA SER A 62 7.30 -7.21 -4.40
C SER A 62 8.16 -6.01 -4.75
N PHE A 63 7.59 -4.82 -4.62
CA PHE A 63 8.31 -3.55 -4.66
C PHE A 63 7.92 -2.73 -3.41
N ASN A 64 8.88 -2.09 -2.77
CA ASN A 64 8.62 -1.29 -1.57
C ASN A 64 9.38 0.03 -1.60
N SER A 65 8.70 1.09 -1.18
CA SER A 65 9.23 2.45 -0.98
C SER A 65 8.53 3.09 0.23
N SER A 66 8.92 4.30 0.61
CA SER A 66 8.34 4.98 1.78
C SER A 66 6.82 5.18 1.72
N THR A 67 6.26 5.38 0.53
CA THR A 67 4.83 5.69 0.33
C THR A 67 4.10 4.69 -0.55
N LYS A 68 4.80 3.70 -1.11
CA LYS A 68 4.21 2.74 -2.04
C LYS A 68 4.73 1.31 -1.84
N LEU A 69 3.82 0.36 -1.72
CA LEU A 69 4.06 -1.08 -1.68
C LEU A 69 3.31 -1.76 -2.82
N GLU A 70 3.99 -2.62 -3.57
CA GLU A 70 3.36 -3.48 -4.57
C GLU A 70 3.66 -4.94 -4.26
N LEU A 71 2.64 -5.80 -4.32
CA LEU A 71 2.71 -7.23 -4.09
C LEU A 71 2.13 -7.95 -5.30
N ASN A 72 2.93 -8.81 -5.92
CA ASN A 72 2.55 -9.58 -7.09
C ASN A 72 2.37 -11.04 -6.72
N TYR A 73 1.29 -11.63 -7.22
CA TYR A 73 0.88 -12.99 -6.96
C TYR A 73 0.52 -13.73 -8.25
N ALA A 74 0.84 -15.01 -8.29
CA ALA A 74 0.27 -15.97 -9.22
C ALA A 74 -0.87 -16.74 -8.54
N TRP A 75 -1.98 -16.90 -9.25
CA TRP A 75 -3.06 -17.80 -8.89
C TRP A 75 -2.78 -19.16 -9.50
N ASN A 76 -2.32 -20.12 -8.70
CA ASN A 76 -1.92 -21.45 -9.16
C ASN A 76 -3.10 -22.43 -9.31
N ALA A 77 -4.19 -21.94 -9.90
CA ALA A 77 -5.32 -22.72 -10.40
C ALA A 77 -5.77 -22.11 -11.75
N LEU A 78 -6.84 -22.63 -12.33
CA LEU A 78 -7.30 -22.16 -13.62
C LEU A 78 -7.86 -20.73 -13.51
N ALA A 79 -7.77 -19.94 -14.58
CA ALA A 79 -8.21 -18.54 -14.56
C ALA A 79 -9.73 -18.39 -14.35
N GLU A 80 -10.53 -19.33 -14.83
CA GLU A 80 -11.96 -19.42 -14.55
C GLU A 80 -12.27 -19.58 -13.07
N ASP A 81 -11.33 -20.12 -12.28
CA ASP A 81 -11.48 -20.23 -10.82
C ASP A 81 -11.26 -18.87 -10.15
N LEU A 82 -10.55 -17.91 -10.76
CA LEU A 82 -10.37 -16.56 -10.22
C LEU A 82 -11.52 -15.66 -10.69
N THR A 83 -12.61 -15.67 -9.93
CA THR A 83 -13.88 -15.04 -10.32
C THR A 83 -14.08 -13.65 -9.73
N SER A 84 -13.60 -13.41 -8.51
CA SER A 84 -13.78 -12.15 -7.79
C SER A 84 -12.62 -11.87 -6.85
N VAL A 85 -12.30 -10.57 -6.71
CA VAL A 85 -11.30 -10.05 -5.78
C VAL A 85 -11.79 -8.67 -5.34
N SER A 86 -11.80 -8.42 -4.04
CA SER A 86 -12.09 -7.12 -3.45
C SER A 86 -11.31 -6.96 -2.15
N ILE A 87 -11.19 -5.73 -1.65
CA ILE A 87 -10.52 -5.45 -0.38
C ILE A 87 -11.37 -4.48 0.43
N THR A 88 -11.39 -4.68 1.75
CA THR A 88 -12.05 -3.76 2.68
C THR A 88 -11.02 -2.80 3.24
N SER A 89 -11.28 -1.51 3.08
CA SER A 89 -10.49 -0.43 3.64
C SER A 89 -11.40 0.59 4.34
N THR A 90 -11.05 0.98 5.56
CA THR A 90 -11.79 1.97 6.36
C THR A 90 -11.30 3.41 6.16
N LYS A 91 -10.15 3.59 5.52
CA LYS A 91 -9.49 4.91 5.37
C LYS A 91 -9.02 5.20 3.96
N GLY A 92 -8.57 4.19 3.23
CA GLY A 92 -8.12 4.30 1.86
C GLY A 92 -9.25 4.21 0.85
N GLN A 93 -9.04 4.83 -0.30
CA GLN A 93 -9.85 4.62 -1.49
C GLN A 93 -9.44 3.30 -2.15
N VAL A 94 -10.43 2.49 -2.53
CA VAL A 94 -10.22 1.17 -3.15
C VAL A 94 -10.56 1.23 -4.63
N GLU A 95 -9.62 0.78 -5.46
CA GLU A 95 -9.82 0.57 -6.90
C GLU A 95 -9.57 -0.91 -7.23
N VAL A 96 -10.46 -1.50 -8.02
CA VAL A 96 -10.31 -2.87 -8.52
C VAL A 96 -10.41 -2.83 -10.03
N ASN A 97 -9.37 -3.32 -10.71
CA ASN A 97 -9.31 -3.39 -12.16
C ASN A 97 -9.03 -4.82 -12.61
N TRP A 98 -9.70 -5.22 -13.68
CA TRP A 98 -9.53 -6.53 -14.29
C TRP A 98 -9.05 -6.37 -15.73
N THR A 99 -8.03 -7.14 -16.08
CA THR A 99 -7.53 -7.25 -17.46
C THR A 99 -7.48 -8.72 -17.82
N GLU A 100 -7.99 -9.06 -19.00
CA GLU A 100 -7.97 -10.42 -19.53
C GLU A 100 -7.42 -10.40 -20.96
N ASN A 101 -6.56 -11.36 -21.27
CA ASN A 101 -6.03 -11.58 -22.61
C ASN A 101 -6.10 -13.08 -22.94
N THR A 102 -5.46 -13.51 -24.03
CA THR A 102 -5.52 -14.92 -24.47
C THR A 102 -4.74 -15.91 -23.61
N THR A 103 -3.90 -15.45 -22.68
CA THR A 103 -3.03 -16.30 -21.86
C THR A 103 -3.24 -16.12 -20.36
N SER A 104 -3.86 -15.02 -19.93
CA SER A 104 -4.02 -14.71 -18.51
C SER A 104 -5.21 -13.82 -18.21
N LYS A 105 -5.72 -13.97 -16.99
CA LYS A 105 -6.62 -13.05 -16.31
C LYS A 105 -5.88 -12.43 -15.12
N THR A 106 -5.87 -11.11 -15.04
CA THR A 106 -5.18 -10.36 -13.98
C THR A 106 -6.16 -9.44 -13.27
N CYS A 107 -6.20 -9.53 -11.94
CA CYS A 107 -6.84 -8.53 -11.09
C CYS A 107 -5.78 -7.64 -10.45
N THR A 108 -6.00 -6.33 -10.50
CA THR A 108 -5.22 -5.35 -9.74
C THR A 108 -6.13 -4.67 -8.73
N VAL A 109 -5.82 -4.82 -7.44
CA VAL A 109 -6.48 -4.11 -6.35
C VAL A 109 -5.53 -3.07 -5.81
N ARG A 110 -5.95 -1.80 -5.80
CA ARG A 110 -5.17 -0.69 -5.28
C ARG A 110 -5.92 -0.06 -4.11
N VAL A 111 -5.21 0.21 -3.02
CA VAL A 111 -5.73 0.99 -1.89
C VAL A 111 -4.79 2.16 -1.67
N TYR A 112 -5.32 3.38 -1.65
CA TYR A 112 -4.49 4.57 -1.49
C TYR A 112 -5.16 5.67 -0.68
N THR A 113 -4.32 6.51 -0.08
CA THR A 113 -4.68 7.73 0.64
C THR A 113 -3.84 8.88 0.08
N GLU A 114 -4.41 10.09 0.09
CA GLU A 114 -3.68 11.30 -0.34
C GLU A 114 -2.98 11.99 0.84
N ASN A 115 -3.54 11.90 2.05
CA ASN A 115 -3.02 12.54 3.26
C ASN A 115 -3.16 11.61 4.50
N PRO A 116 -2.07 11.00 4.98
CA PRO A 116 -0.75 10.97 4.36
C PRO A 116 -0.78 10.20 3.03
N LYS A 117 0.16 10.51 2.12
CA LYS A 117 0.27 9.79 0.84
C LYS A 117 0.75 8.36 1.09
N ALA A 118 -0.10 7.39 0.80
CA ALA A 118 0.25 5.98 0.86
C ALA A 118 -0.49 5.19 -0.22
N GLU A 119 0.14 4.16 -0.76
CA GLU A 119 -0.45 3.26 -1.75
C GLU A 119 0.00 1.84 -1.50
N ILE A 120 -0.95 0.91 -1.58
CA ILE A 120 -0.65 -0.50 -1.80
C ILE A 120 -1.35 -1.01 -3.05
N LYS A 121 -0.66 -1.88 -3.79
CA LYS A 121 -1.18 -2.54 -4.99
C LYS A 121 -0.97 -4.04 -4.90
N TYR A 122 -2.06 -4.80 -4.98
CA TYR A 122 -2.07 -6.25 -5.11
C TYR A 122 -2.34 -6.61 -6.57
N THR A 123 -1.42 -7.33 -7.21
CA THR A 123 -1.61 -7.87 -8.57
C THR A 123 -1.75 -9.38 -8.48
N ILE A 124 -2.89 -9.95 -8.86
CA ILE A 124 -3.14 -11.39 -8.87
C ILE A 124 -3.35 -11.83 -10.31
N THR A 125 -2.45 -12.68 -10.82
CA THR A 125 -2.51 -13.18 -12.21
C THR A 125 -2.77 -14.68 -12.24
N ALA A 126 -3.82 -15.09 -12.93
CA ALA A 126 -4.15 -16.48 -13.23
C ALA A 126 -3.87 -16.78 -14.70
N LEU A 127 -3.34 -17.97 -15.00
CA LEU A 127 -3.10 -18.41 -16.38
C LEU A 127 -4.36 -19.07 -16.95
N ILE A 128 -4.71 -18.73 -18.19
CA ILE A 128 -5.78 -19.39 -18.93
C ILE A 128 -5.18 -20.64 -19.55
N LYS A 129 -5.73 -21.81 -19.19
CA LYS A 129 -5.31 -23.07 -19.80
C LYS A 129 -5.91 -23.15 -21.21
N LYS A 130 -5.05 -23.45 -22.19
CA LYS A 130 -5.46 -23.70 -23.58
C LYS A 130 -5.99 -25.11 -23.74
#